data_AF-A0A1R1SCH8-F1
#
_entry.id   AF-A0A1R1SCH8-F1
#
_cell.length_a   1.000
_cell.length_b   1.000
_cell.length_c   1.000
_cell.angle_alpha   90.00
_cell.angle_beta   90.00
_cell.angle_gamma   90.00
#
_symmetry.space_group_name_H-M   'P 1'
#
loop_
_entity.id
_entity.type
_entity.pdbx_description
1 polymer ?
#
loop_
_entity_poly.entity_id
_entity_poly.type
_entity_poly.pdbx_seq_one_letter_code
_entity_poly.pdbx_strand_id
1 'polypeptide(L)'
;MAAILSGEKTALTGLLEIFEHAGEAVPRAGRRFSVLDSEGRPAVTIELVDVRVVPMKEIDDDFARAEGRGYRDAAQWRAAHEEFFRSDGVSELLGRTPVVDDDTLVVAERFRVVELDDPGLTVVTRLVTHVDLDDGPTDTRRLSVSARLAAVLADGRELVLLDDRGWSSTAHGRGVDIRASTSVEDIERTARTVVGPDEPMDGETQEQMAAAHWSALAGLLGRQGVEVDAPELERLPHDVQLSERLRAWLA
;
A
#
# COMPACT_ATOMS: atom_id res chain seq x y z
N MET A 1 -1.87 -1.59 9.57
CA MET A 1 -2.83 -0.63 8.99
C MET A 1 -3.07 -0.91 7.50
N ALA A 2 -2.03 -0.93 6.66
CA ALA A 2 -2.15 -1.16 5.21
C ALA A 2 -3.07 -2.32 4.79
N ALA A 3 -2.95 -3.50 5.41
CA ALA A 3 -3.80 -4.66 5.09
C ALA A 3 -5.30 -4.45 5.37
N ILE A 4 -5.66 -3.64 6.36
CA ILE A 4 -7.07 -3.30 6.64
C ILE A 4 -7.60 -2.36 5.56
N LEU A 5 -6.79 -1.36 5.20
CA LEU A 5 -7.15 -0.36 4.18
C LEU A 5 -7.22 -0.95 2.77
N SER A 6 -6.35 -1.89 2.44
CA SER A 6 -6.38 -2.62 1.16
C SER A 6 -7.52 -3.64 1.07
N GLY A 7 -8.20 -3.94 2.18
CA GLY A 7 -9.23 -4.97 2.27
C GLY A 7 -8.69 -6.40 2.34
N GLU A 8 -7.38 -6.58 2.48
CA GLU A 8 -6.76 -7.90 2.67
C GLU A 8 -7.08 -8.48 4.05
N LYS A 9 -7.14 -7.64 5.08
CA LYS A 9 -7.55 -7.99 6.44
C LYS A 9 -9.00 -7.55 6.68
N THR A 10 -9.88 -8.52 6.84
CA THR A 10 -11.33 -8.33 7.08
C THR A 10 -11.87 -9.16 8.23
N ALA A 11 -11.00 -9.87 8.97
CA ALA A 11 -11.36 -10.62 10.16
C ALA A 11 -10.40 -10.35 11.33
N LEU A 12 -10.88 -10.57 12.55
CA LEU A 12 -10.10 -10.58 13.78
C LEU A 12 -10.65 -11.64 14.75
N THR A 13 -9.77 -12.14 15.61
CA THR A 13 -10.10 -13.13 16.64
C THR A 13 -9.78 -12.61 18.04
N GLY A 14 -10.70 -12.82 18.99
CA GLY A 14 -10.46 -12.67 20.42
C GLY A 14 -10.71 -13.98 21.18
N LEU A 15 -10.01 -14.19 22.29
CA LEU A 15 -10.30 -15.31 23.20
C LEU A 15 -11.54 -14.96 24.04
N LEU A 16 -12.56 -15.83 24.08
CA LEU A 16 -13.80 -15.55 24.83
C LEU A 16 -13.51 -15.26 26.32
N GLU A 17 -12.59 -16.00 26.90
CA GLU A 17 -12.19 -15.85 28.30
C GLU A 17 -11.71 -14.42 28.63
N ILE A 18 -11.09 -13.71 27.69
CA ILE A 18 -10.65 -12.33 27.90
C ILE A 18 -11.85 -11.40 28.10
N PHE A 19 -12.91 -11.57 27.30
CA PHE A 19 -14.15 -10.79 27.46
C PHE A 19 -14.82 -11.11 28.80
N GLU A 20 -14.90 -12.39 29.17
CA GLU A 20 -15.49 -12.82 30.44
C GLU A 20 -14.72 -12.26 31.64
N HIS A 21 -13.38 -12.30 31.59
CA HIS A 21 -12.53 -11.75 32.63
C HIS A 21 -12.70 -10.23 32.78
N ALA A 22 -12.77 -9.51 31.66
CA ALA A 22 -13.00 -8.06 31.66
C ALA A 22 -14.45 -7.68 32.08
N GLY A 23 -15.36 -8.65 32.20
CA GLY A 23 -16.78 -8.39 32.40
C GLY A 23 -17.44 -7.71 31.19
N GLU A 24 -16.85 -7.84 30.02
CA GLU A 24 -17.29 -7.23 28.78
C GLU A 24 -18.20 -8.17 27.99
N ALA A 25 -19.24 -7.62 27.36
CA ALA A 25 -20.09 -8.40 26.47
C ALA A 25 -19.41 -8.60 25.12
N VAL A 26 -19.51 -9.82 24.58
CA VAL A 26 -19.14 -10.12 23.19
C VAL A 26 -19.81 -9.10 22.25
N PRO A 27 -19.07 -8.50 21.31
CA PRO A 27 -19.61 -7.50 20.42
C PRO A 27 -20.69 -8.11 19.50
N ARG A 28 -21.45 -7.23 18.83
CA ARG A 28 -22.52 -7.63 17.92
C ARG A 28 -22.25 -7.07 16.53
N ALA A 29 -22.73 -7.76 15.51
CA ALA A 29 -22.78 -7.21 14.16
C ALA A 29 -23.48 -5.83 14.17
N GLY A 30 -22.98 -4.92 13.33
CA GLY A 30 -23.35 -3.51 13.29
C GLY A 30 -22.58 -2.62 14.27
N ARG A 31 -21.84 -3.19 15.23
CA ARG A 31 -21.00 -2.38 16.13
C ARG A 31 -19.80 -1.83 15.36
N ARG A 32 -19.47 -0.58 15.66
CA ARG A 32 -18.35 0.15 15.04
C ARG A 32 -17.22 0.34 16.02
N PHE A 33 -15.99 0.29 15.51
CA PHE A 33 -14.76 0.44 16.26
C PHE A 33 -13.79 1.31 15.47
N SER A 34 -13.14 2.26 16.14
CA SER A 34 -12.00 2.97 15.57
C SER A 34 -10.74 2.14 15.79
N VAL A 35 -10.06 1.80 14.70
CA VAL A 35 -8.75 1.17 14.72
C VAL A 35 -7.71 2.27 14.86
N LEU A 36 -6.78 2.10 15.79
CA LEU A 36 -5.72 3.07 16.05
C LEU A 36 -4.47 2.77 15.21
N ASP A 37 -3.74 3.82 14.83
CA ASP A 37 -2.40 3.72 14.24
C ASP A 37 -1.33 3.41 15.32
N SER A 38 -0.07 3.29 14.90
CA SER A 38 1.06 3.03 15.82
C SER A 38 1.35 4.17 16.80
N GLU A 39 0.81 5.37 16.55
CA GLU A 39 0.91 6.53 17.44
C GLU A 39 -0.31 6.64 18.38
N GLY A 40 -1.26 5.70 18.29
CA GLY A 40 -2.46 5.66 19.12
C GLY A 40 -3.59 6.57 18.64
N ARG A 41 -3.53 7.08 17.39
CA ARG A 41 -4.56 7.97 16.83
C ARG A 41 -5.60 7.14 16.05
N PRO A 42 -6.89 7.52 16.09
CA PRO A 42 -7.92 6.90 15.25
C PRO A 42 -7.56 7.00 13.76
N ALA A 43 -7.51 5.86 13.08
CA ALA A 43 -7.12 5.78 11.68
C ALA A 43 -8.28 5.39 10.76
N VAL A 44 -9.09 4.42 11.20
CA VAL A 44 -10.19 3.87 10.38
C VAL A 44 -11.31 3.38 11.29
N THR A 45 -12.56 3.74 10.97
CA THR A 45 -13.71 3.06 11.56
C THR A 45 -14.01 1.80 10.77
N ILE A 46 -14.04 0.67 11.48
CA ILE A 46 -14.56 -0.60 11.00
C ILE A 46 -15.95 -0.84 11.58
N GLU A 47 -16.79 -1.57 10.84
CA GLU A 47 -18.08 -2.06 11.28
C GLU A 47 -18.07 -3.59 11.25
N LEU A 48 -18.43 -4.23 12.35
CA LEU A 48 -18.56 -5.68 12.40
C LEU A 48 -19.75 -6.13 11.54
N VAL A 49 -19.54 -7.09 10.66
CA VAL A 49 -20.58 -7.63 9.77
C VAL A 49 -21.02 -9.03 10.18
N ASP A 50 -20.15 -9.78 10.86
CA ASP A 50 -20.44 -11.10 11.44
C ASP A 50 -19.68 -11.24 12.76
N VAL A 51 -20.33 -11.80 13.77
CA VAL A 51 -19.70 -12.13 15.06
C VAL A 51 -20.20 -13.49 15.49
N ARG A 52 -19.27 -14.43 15.70
CA ARG A 52 -19.58 -15.79 16.12
C ARG A 52 -18.70 -16.19 17.29
N VAL A 53 -19.31 -16.80 18.30
CA VAL A 53 -18.57 -17.50 19.35
C VAL A 53 -18.51 -18.96 18.96
N VAL A 54 -17.33 -19.44 18.59
CA VAL A 54 -17.14 -20.80 18.07
C VAL A 54 -15.90 -21.46 18.68
N PRO A 55 -15.86 -22.79 18.77
CA PRO A 55 -14.64 -23.52 19.06
C PRO A 55 -13.52 -23.18 18.06
N MET A 56 -12.27 -23.13 18.51
CA MET A 56 -11.11 -22.90 17.64
C MET A 56 -11.03 -23.91 16.49
N LYS A 57 -11.51 -25.15 16.68
CA LYS A 57 -11.59 -26.19 15.62
C LYS A 57 -12.52 -25.84 14.45
N GLU A 58 -13.46 -24.93 14.64
CA GLU A 58 -14.44 -24.53 13.62
C GLU A 58 -13.99 -23.35 12.75
N ILE A 59 -12.80 -22.79 13.02
CA ILE A 59 -12.19 -21.80 12.13
C ILE A 59 -11.69 -22.49 10.87
N ASP A 60 -12.19 -22.03 9.73
CA ASP A 60 -11.85 -22.53 8.41
C ASP A 60 -10.72 -21.71 7.74
N ASP A 61 -10.22 -22.22 6.62
CA ASP A 61 -9.15 -21.57 5.88
C ASP A 61 -9.54 -20.20 5.31
N ASP A 62 -10.84 -19.97 5.06
CA ASP A 62 -11.32 -18.70 4.54
C ASP A 62 -11.20 -17.60 5.60
N PHE A 63 -11.66 -17.88 6.82
CA PHE A 63 -11.51 -16.98 7.95
C PHE A 63 -10.03 -16.75 8.29
N ALA A 64 -9.22 -17.83 8.30
CA ALA A 64 -7.79 -17.74 8.56
C ALA A 64 -7.08 -16.77 7.59
N ARG A 65 -7.38 -16.87 6.29
CA ARG A 65 -6.84 -15.93 5.28
C ARG A 65 -7.35 -14.51 5.48
N ALA A 66 -8.65 -14.35 5.77
CA ALA A 66 -9.27 -13.04 6.00
C ALA A 66 -8.70 -12.30 7.21
N GLU A 67 -8.08 -12.99 8.17
CA GLU A 67 -7.43 -12.34 9.31
C GLU A 67 -6.13 -11.58 8.90
N GLY A 68 -5.64 -11.75 7.68
CA GLY A 68 -4.67 -10.85 7.05
C GLY A 68 -3.29 -10.81 7.71
N ARG A 69 -2.89 -11.91 8.37
CA ARG A 69 -1.53 -12.10 8.91
C ARG A 69 -0.67 -13.03 8.05
N GLY A 70 -1.08 -13.29 6.81
CA GLY A 70 -0.37 -14.18 5.88
C GLY A 70 -0.56 -15.67 6.16
N TYR A 71 -1.57 -16.06 6.93
CA TYR A 71 -1.90 -17.47 7.14
C TYR A 71 -2.35 -18.12 5.85
N ARG A 72 -1.75 -19.26 5.49
CA ARG A 72 -2.15 -20.01 4.29
C ARG A 72 -3.43 -20.82 4.53
N ASP A 73 -3.59 -21.33 5.75
CA ASP A 73 -4.64 -22.24 6.17
C ASP A 73 -4.96 -22.09 7.67
N ALA A 74 -6.04 -22.75 8.12
CA ALA A 74 -6.50 -22.75 9.50
C ALA A 74 -5.51 -23.39 10.48
N ALA A 75 -4.64 -24.29 10.01
CA ALA A 75 -3.65 -24.93 10.85
C ALA A 75 -2.53 -23.95 11.26
N GLN A 76 -2.03 -23.14 10.32
CA GLN A 76 -1.08 -22.07 10.62
C GLN A 76 -1.71 -21.01 11.53
N TRP A 77 -2.96 -20.64 11.24
CA TRP A 77 -3.72 -19.73 12.09
C TRP A 77 -3.84 -20.27 13.52
N ARG A 78 -4.19 -21.55 13.69
CA ARG A 78 -4.35 -22.20 15.00
C ARG A 78 -3.06 -22.16 15.79
N ALA A 79 -1.96 -22.59 15.20
CA ALA A 79 -0.65 -22.60 15.86
C ALA A 79 -0.26 -21.20 16.39
N ALA A 80 -0.46 -20.16 15.57
CA ALA A 80 -0.14 -18.79 15.96
C ALA A 80 -1.06 -18.25 17.09
N HIS A 81 -2.36 -18.57 17.04
CA HIS A 81 -3.30 -18.14 18.08
C HIS A 81 -3.11 -18.88 19.39
N GLU A 82 -2.80 -20.16 19.31
CA GLU A 82 -2.42 -20.98 20.46
C GLU A 82 -1.17 -20.47 21.18
N GLU A 83 -0.16 -20.04 20.42
CA GLU A 83 1.04 -19.39 20.98
C GLU A 83 0.67 -18.04 21.61
N PHE A 84 -0.09 -17.21 20.90
CA PHE A 84 -0.51 -15.89 21.39
C PHE A 84 -1.35 -15.97 22.66
N PHE A 85 -2.35 -16.85 22.73
CA PHE A 85 -3.22 -17.00 23.90
C PHE A 85 -2.50 -17.58 25.12
N ARG A 86 -1.38 -18.30 24.93
CA ARG A 86 -0.52 -18.78 26.01
C ARG A 86 0.63 -17.83 26.35
N SER A 87 0.72 -16.68 25.68
CA SER A 87 1.78 -15.69 25.91
C SER A 87 1.73 -15.09 27.33
N ASP A 88 2.85 -14.51 27.76
CA ASP A 88 2.96 -13.83 29.05
C ASP A 88 1.94 -12.68 29.16
N GLY A 89 1.72 -11.91 28.10
CA GLY A 89 0.77 -10.79 28.13
C GLY A 89 -0.67 -11.21 28.40
N VAL A 90 -1.12 -12.31 27.79
CA VAL A 90 -2.46 -12.88 28.07
C VAL A 90 -2.50 -13.52 29.44
N SER A 91 -1.43 -14.19 29.85
CA SER A 91 -1.33 -14.82 31.17
C SER A 91 -1.37 -13.81 32.31
N GLU A 92 -0.69 -12.67 32.16
CA GLU A 92 -0.70 -11.55 33.10
C GLU A 92 -2.10 -10.91 33.16
N LEU A 93 -2.73 -10.69 32.00
CA LEU A 93 -4.08 -10.13 31.92
C LEU A 93 -5.10 -11.00 32.69
N LEU A 94 -5.04 -12.32 32.52
CA LEU A 94 -5.98 -13.26 33.13
C LEU A 94 -5.56 -13.71 34.55
N GLY A 95 -4.35 -13.34 34.99
CA GLY A 95 -3.73 -13.81 36.24
C GLY A 95 -3.34 -15.30 36.23
N ARG A 96 -3.41 -15.97 35.07
CA ARG A 96 -3.02 -17.36 34.85
C ARG A 96 -2.82 -17.62 33.36
N THR A 97 -2.01 -18.62 33.02
CA THR A 97 -1.93 -19.11 31.63
C THR A 97 -3.20 -19.88 31.25
N PRO A 98 -3.90 -19.50 30.16
CA PRO A 98 -5.05 -20.25 29.66
C PRO A 98 -4.69 -21.65 29.19
N VAL A 99 -5.61 -22.59 29.40
CA VAL A 99 -5.56 -23.87 28.69
C VAL A 99 -6.22 -23.65 27.35
N VAL A 100 -5.48 -23.92 26.27
CA VAL A 100 -5.95 -23.73 24.90
C VAL A 100 -5.89 -25.07 24.19
N ASP A 101 -7.03 -25.50 23.68
CA ASP A 101 -7.24 -26.69 22.85
C ASP A 101 -8.31 -26.43 21.77
N ASP A 102 -8.64 -27.46 20.99
CA ASP A 102 -9.60 -27.41 19.88
C ASP A 102 -11.02 -26.95 20.27
N ASP A 103 -11.43 -27.16 21.53
CA ASP A 103 -12.76 -26.80 22.04
C ASP A 103 -12.78 -25.41 22.68
N THR A 104 -11.63 -24.74 22.79
CA THR A 104 -11.53 -23.35 23.29
C THR A 104 -12.41 -22.42 22.47
N LEU A 105 -13.27 -21.65 23.13
CA LEU A 105 -14.15 -20.71 22.46
C LEU A 105 -13.40 -19.42 22.11
N VAL A 106 -13.49 -19.04 20.85
CA VAL A 106 -13.03 -17.75 20.34
C VAL A 106 -14.20 -16.93 19.82
N VAL A 107 -14.05 -15.62 19.92
CA VAL A 107 -14.91 -14.64 19.26
C VAL A 107 -14.30 -14.37 17.89
N ALA A 108 -14.92 -14.94 16.86
CA ALA A 108 -14.54 -14.78 15.47
C ALA A 108 -15.37 -13.65 14.86
N GLU A 109 -14.70 -12.57 14.46
CA GLU A 109 -15.34 -11.34 14.01
C GLU A 109 -14.92 -11.05 12.57
N ARG A 110 -15.90 -10.81 11.70
CA ARG A 110 -15.66 -10.20 10.38
C ARG A 110 -16.09 -8.76 10.41
N PHE A 111 -15.35 -7.92 9.69
CA PHE A 111 -15.62 -6.50 9.61
C PHE A 111 -15.44 -5.98 8.19
N ARG A 112 -15.94 -4.77 7.98
CA ARG A 112 -15.66 -3.95 6.80
C ARG A 112 -15.23 -2.56 7.24
N VAL A 113 -14.39 -1.91 6.44
CA VAL A 113 -14.11 -0.48 6.61
C VAL A 113 -15.37 0.31 6.23
N VAL A 114 -15.76 1.28 7.06
CA VAL A 114 -16.93 2.14 6.80
C VAL A 114 -16.60 3.63 6.75
N GLU A 115 -15.52 4.05 7.42
CA GLU A 115 -15.07 5.44 7.43
C GLU A 115 -13.56 5.48 7.64
N LEU A 116 -12.87 6.41 6.99
CA LEU A 116 -11.51 6.77 7.33
C LEU A 116 -11.62 7.89 8.36
N ASP A 117 -11.27 7.61 9.61
CA ASP A 117 -11.52 8.53 10.74
C ASP A 117 -10.53 9.71 10.77
N ASP A 118 -9.50 9.67 9.93
CA ASP A 118 -8.58 10.77 9.72
C ASP A 118 -8.76 11.35 8.31
N PRO A 119 -9.31 12.57 8.16
CA PRO A 119 -9.22 13.31 6.89
C PRO A 119 -7.76 13.63 6.48
N GLY A 120 -6.78 13.34 7.34
CA GLY A 120 -5.33 13.37 7.12
C GLY A 120 -4.68 12.02 6.78
N LEU A 121 -5.37 10.86 6.86
CA LEU A 121 -4.87 9.59 6.31
C LEU A 121 -5.10 9.55 4.80
N THR A 122 -4.56 10.56 4.14
CA THR A 122 -4.42 10.59 2.70
C THR A 122 -3.26 9.65 2.34
N VAL A 123 -3.53 8.35 2.30
CA VAL A 123 -2.50 7.33 2.02
C VAL A 123 -2.14 7.39 0.54
N VAL A 124 -0.85 7.37 0.23
CA VAL A 124 -0.36 7.21 -1.14
C VAL A 124 -0.51 5.74 -1.54
N THR A 125 -1.25 5.47 -2.60
CA THR A 125 -1.57 4.11 -3.06
C THR A 125 -0.66 3.64 -4.18
N ARG A 126 -0.20 4.56 -5.03
CA ARG A 126 0.68 4.31 -6.18
C ARG A 126 1.33 5.60 -6.65
N LEU A 127 2.38 5.46 -7.43
CA LEU A 127 2.99 6.52 -8.22
C LEU A 127 2.50 6.42 -9.66
N VAL A 128 2.36 7.56 -10.32
CA VAL A 128 2.07 7.63 -11.75
C VAL A 128 3.01 8.64 -12.41
N THR A 129 3.67 8.24 -13.49
CA THR A 129 4.34 9.16 -14.40
C THR A 129 3.46 9.40 -15.62
N HIS A 130 3.02 10.65 -15.80
CA HIS A 130 2.35 11.09 -17.01
C HIS A 130 3.41 11.49 -18.04
N VAL A 131 3.33 10.93 -19.23
CA VAL A 131 4.24 11.23 -20.35
C VAL A 131 3.45 11.83 -21.49
N ASP A 132 3.87 13.01 -21.94
CA ASP A 132 3.28 13.68 -23.09
C ASP A 132 4.38 14.18 -24.04
N LEU A 133 4.01 14.49 -25.28
CA LEU A 133 4.88 15.24 -26.17
C LEU A 133 5.21 16.59 -25.54
N ASP A 134 6.48 16.92 -25.55
CA ASP A 134 6.93 18.25 -25.17
C ASP A 134 6.68 19.23 -26.33
N ASP A 135 6.65 20.54 -26.03
CA ASP A 135 6.47 21.59 -27.04
C ASP A 135 7.73 21.79 -27.90
N GLY A 136 8.80 21.04 -27.61
CA GLY A 136 10.00 20.95 -28.44
C GLY A 136 9.75 20.34 -29.83
N PRO A 137 10.74 20.42 -30.74
CA PRO A 137 10.61 19.92 -32.11
C PRO A 137 10.49 18.39 -32.11
N THR A 138 9.25 17.91 -32.29
CA THR A 138 8.94 16.50 -32.51
C THR A 138 8.58 16.29 -33.98
N ASP A 139 9.34 15.42 -34.66
CA ASP A 139 9.16 15.07 -36.07
C ASP A 139 9.50 13.60 -36.33
N THR A 140 9.54 13.16 -37.59
CA THR A 140 9.84 11.76 -37.93
C THR A 140 11.24 11.30 -37.55
N ARG A 141 12.14 12.20 -37.14
CA ARG A 141 13.52 11.90 -36.73
C ARG A 141 13.80 12.21 -35.26
N ARG A 142 12.95 13.00 -34.60
CA ARG A 142 13.16 13.44 -33.22
C ARG A 142 11.89 13.33 -32.41
N LEU A 143 12.01 12.75 -31.22
CA LEU A 143 10.99 12.73 -30.18
C LEU A 143 11.45 13.64 -29.04
N SER A 144 10.57 14.53 -28.57
CA SER A 144 10.74 15.26 -27.30
C SER A 144 9.51 15.01 -26.44
N VAL A 145 9.72 14.64 -25.18
CA VAL A 145 8.64 14.33 -24.24
C VAL A 145 8.91 14.94 -22.87
N SER A 146 7.83 15.32 -22.19
CA SER A 146 7.81 15.67 -20.78
C SER A 146 7.36 14.47 -19.95
N ALA A 147 7.86 14.39 -18.72
CA ALA A 147 7.51 13.35 -17.76
C ALA A 147 7.16 14.01 -16.43
N ARG A 148 5.92 13.86 -15.98
CA ARG A 148 5.46 14.40 -14.70
C ARG A 148 5.16 13.26 -13.74
N LEU A 149 5.89 13.19 -12.64
CA LEU A 149 5.67 12.24 -11.56
C LEU A 149 4.64 12.78 -10.56
N ALA A 150 3.65 11.97 -10.22
CA ALA A 150 2.66 12.28 -9.20
C ALA A 150 2.41 11.08 -8.26
N ALA A 151 2.04 11.39 -7.03
CA ALA A 151 1.52 10.45 -6.05
C ALA A 151 0.00 10.40 -6.14
N VAL A 152 -0.56 9.19 -6.20
CA VAL A 152 -2.00 8.96 -6.24
C VAL A 152 -2.48 8.58 -4.86
N LEU A 153 -3.40 9.38 -4.34
CA LEU A 153 -3.94 9.23 -2.99
C LEU A 153 -5.13 8.27 -3.01
N ALA A 154 -5.46 7.69 -1.85
CA ALA A 154 -6.60 6.77 -1.72
C ALA A 154 -7.96 7.41 -2.09
N ASP A 155 -8.07 8.73 -2.01
CA ASP A 155 -9.26 9.50 -2.43
C ASP A 155 -9.28 9.86 -3.93
N GLY A 156 -8.28 9.40 -4.69
CA GLY A 156 -8.16 9.62 -6.13
C GLY A 156 -7.49 10.93 -6.52
N ARG A 157 -7.12 11.81 -5.58
CA ARG A 157 -6.33 13.00 -5.89
C ARG A 157 -4.92 12.60 -6.35
N GLU A 158 -4.35 13.42 -7.23
CA GLU A 158 -2.96 13.32 -7.65
C GLU A 158 -2.18 14.53 -7.11
N LEU A 159 -1.09 14.27 -6.41
CA LEU A 159 -0.16 15.29 -5.94
C LEU A 159 1.11 15.25 -6.79
N VAL A 160 1.45 16.37 -7.41
CA VAL A 160 2.64 16.48 -8.25
C VAL A 160 3.89 16.42 -7.38
N LEU A 161 4.83 15.58 -7.79
CA LEU A 161 6.14 15.41 -7.16
C LEU A 161 7.25 16.04 -8.00
N LEU A 162 7.28 15.72 -9.29
CA LEU A 162 8.25 16.24 -10.25
C LEU A 162 7.50 16.65 -11.53
N ASP A 163 7.74 17.87 -12.02
CA ASP A 163 7.13 18.41 -13.24
C ASP A 163 8.15 19.02 -14.22
N ASP A 164 9.44 18.89 -13.91
CA ASP A 164 10.57 19.43 -14.65
C ASP A 164 11.36 18.36 -15.42
N ARG A 165 10.86 17.12 -15.44
CA ARG A 165 11.52 15.97 -16.06
C ARG A 165 11.06 15.77 -17.50
N GLY A 166 11.93 15.17 -18.32
CA GLY A 166 11.67 14.91 -19.73
C GLY A 166 12.91 14.41 -20.44
N TRP A 167 12.76 13.98 -21.69
CA TRP A 167 13.89 13.59 -22.52
C TRP A 167 13.63 13.84 -24.01
N SER A 168 14.72 13.84 -24.78
CA SER A 168 14.67 13.83 -26.23
C SER A 168 15.38 12.59 -26.77
N SER A 169 14.89 12.05 -27.88
CA SER A 169 15.54 10.97 -28.62
C SER A 169 15.62 11.33 -30.10
N THR A 170 16.68 10.87 -30.78
CA THR A 170 16.90 11.13 -32.20
C THR A 170 17.20 9.84 -32.95
N ALA A 171 16.57 9.64 -34.10
CA ALA A 171 16.84 8.49 -34.97
C ALA A 171 18.26 8.56 -35.55
N HIS A 172 18.98 7.44 -35.43
CA HIS A 172 20.32 7.27 -36.00
C HIS A 172 20.22 6.62 -37.38
N GLY A 173 20.81 7.25 -38.39
CA GLY A 173 20.75 6.81 -39.79
C GLY A 173 19.84 7.67 -40.68
N ARG A 174 20.17 7.76 -41.98
CA ARG A 174 19.43 8.55 -42.97
C ARG A 174 18.11 7.87 -43.32
N GLY A 175 17.01 8.62 -43.32
CA GLY A 175 15.69 8.14 -43.76
C GLY A 175 14.98 7.19 -42.79
N VAL A 176 15.56 6.94 -41.61
CA VAL A 176 14.91 6.18 -40.54
C VAL A 176 13.89 7.06 -39.84
N ASP A 177 12.67 6.54 -39.71
CA ASP A 177 11.62 7.11 -38.87
C ASP A 177 11.83 6.63 -37.44
N ILE A 178 11.93 7.55 -36.48
CA ILE A 178 12.18 7.22 -35.07
C ILE A 178 11.08 6.32 -34.50
N ARG A 179 9.83 6.46 -34.97
CA ARG A 179 8.67 5.69 -34.52
C ARG A 179 8.82 4.19 -34.79
N ALA A 180 9.56 3.81 -35.82
CA ALA A 180 9.84 2.41 -36.13
C ALA A 180 10.74 1.73 -35.08
N SER A 181 11.44 2.51 -34.25
CA SER A 181 12.35 2.05 -33.20
C SER A 181 11.92 2.45 -31.79
N THR A 182 10.75 3.07 -31.64
CA THR A 182 10.24 3.55 -30.35
C THR A 182 8.94 2.82 -30.04
N SER A 183 9.00 1.87 -29.10
CA SER A 183 7.81 1.22 -28.59
C SER A 183 7.23 1.95 -27.38
N VAL A 184 5.97 1.68 -27.05
CA VAL A 184 5.34 2.14 -25.80
C VAL A 184 6.13 1.62 -24.60
N GLU A 185 6.56 0.35 -24.63
CA GLU A 185 7.36 -0.25 -23.56
C GLU A 185 8.70 0.46 -23.35
N ASP A 186 9.35 0.91 -24.43
CA ASP A 186 10.59 1.70 -24.33
C ASP A 186 10.36 3.05 -23.65
N ILE A 187 9.29 3.75 -24.03
CA ILE A 187 8.90 5.02 -23.41
C ILE A 187 8.60 4.82 -21.93
N GLU A 188 7.84 3.76 -21.58
CA GLU A 188 7.50 3.45 -20.21
C GLU A 188 8.74 3.14 -19.35
N ARG A 189 9.71 2.42 -19.90
CA ARG A 189 10.98 2.12 -19.24
C ARG A 189 11.80 3.38 -19.02
N THR A 190 11.98 4.20 -20.07
CA THR A 190 12.72 5.46 -19.99
C THR A 190 12.08 6.45 -19.03
N ALA A 191 10.74 6.54 -19.01
CA ALA A 191 10.02 7.41 -18.10
C ALA A 191 10.34 7.10 -16.63
N ARG A 192 10.40 5.82 -16.24
CA ARG A 192 10.76 5.41 -14.87
C ARG A 192 12.20 5.75 -14.51
N THR A 193 13.13 5.61 -15.45
CA THR A 193 14.53 6.04 -15.26
C THR A 193 14.62 7.55 -15.08
N VAL A 194 13.93 8.32 -15.92
CA VAL A 194 14.03 9.79 -15.95
C VAL A 194 13.44 10.47 -14.70
N VAL A 195 12.38 9.89 -14.12
CA VAL A 195 11.81 10.40 -12.85
C VAL A 195 12.44 9.75 -11.61
N GLY A 196 13.39 8.83 -11.79
CA GLY A 196 14.08 8.12 -10.73
C GLY A 196 15.25 8.91 -10.14
N PRO A 197 16.08 8.28 -9.29
CA PRO A 197 17.26 8.91 -8.71
C PRO A 197 18.25 9.35 -9.79
N ASP A 198 18.90 10.49 -9.53
CA ASP A 198 19.96 11.00 -10.40
C ASP A 198 21.21 10.10 -10.32
N GLU A 199 22.06 10.16 -11.34
CA GLU A 199 23.31 9.40 -11.35
C GLU A 199 24.25 9.85 -10.22
N PRO A 200 24.92 8.91 -9.53
CA PRO A 200 25.82 9.24 -8.44
C PRO A 200 27.00 10.06 -8.93
N MET A 201 27.38 11.07 -8.15
CA MET A 201 28.60 11.83 -8.36
C MET A 201 29.82 11.06 -7.83
N ASP A 202 31.03 11.51 -8.19
CA ASP A 202 32.28 10.88 -7.72
C ASP A 202 32.30 10.75 -6.19
N GLY A 203 32.28 9.50 -5.70
CA GLY A 203 32.30 9.16 -4.27
C GLY A 203 30.95 8.79 -3.67
N GLU A 204 29.85 8.91 -4.42
CA GLU A 204 28.51 8.48 -4.00
C GLU A 204 28.16 7.11 -4.57
N THR A 205 27.31 6.37 -3.86
CA THR A 205 26.76 5.10 -4.32
C THR A 205 25.35 5.29 -4.90
N GLN A 206 24.94 4.37 -5.76
CA GLN A 206 23.56 4.32 -6.28
C GLN A 206 22.51 4.23 -5.15
N GLU A 207 22.83 3.51 -4.07
CA GLU A 207 21.95 3.39 -2.90
C GLU A 207 21.78 4.72 -2.17
N GLN A 208 22.84 5.51 -2.05
CA GLN A 208 22.77 6.85 -1.44
C GLN A 208 21.90 7.79 -2.28
N MET A 209 22.06 7.76 -3.61
CA MET A 209 21.22 8.55 -4.52
C MET A 209 19.76 8.13 -4.46
N ALA A 210 19.48 6.83 -4.42
CA ALA A 210 18.12 6.30 -4.25
C ALA A 210 17.49 6.75 -2.93
N ALA A 211 18.20 6.61 -1.80
CA ALA A 211 17.71 7.03 -0.51
C ALA A 211 17.44 8.55 -0.45
N ALA A 212 18.35 9.36 -1.00
CA ALA A 212 18.18 10.82 -1.09
C ALA A 212 16.99 11.20 -1.96
N HIS A 213 16.83 10.55 -3.10
CA HIS A 213 15.70 10.76 -4.02
C HIS A 213 14.35 10.48 -3.33
N TRP A 214 14.19 9.29 -2.75
CA TRP A 214 12.94 8.92 -2.08
C TRP A 214 12.64 9.79 -0.86
N SER A 215 13.67 10.17 -0.10
CA SER A 215 13.53 11.11 1.02
C SER A 215 13.06 12.49 0.56
N ALA A 216 13.57 12.99 -0.57
CA ALA A 216 13.14 14.26 -1.15
C ALA A 216 11.67 14.20 -1.61
N LEU A 217 11.25 13.10 -2.25
CA LEU A 217 9.85 12.89 -2.67
C LEU A 217 8.89 12.78 -1.48
N ALA A 218 9.26 12.03 -0.43
CA ALA A 218 8.50 11.98 0.82
C ALA A 218 8.37 13.37 1.46
N GLY A 219 9.46 14.16 1.48
CA GLY A 219 9.44 15.53 1.96
C GLY A 219 8.55 16.49 1.14
N LEU A 220 8.40 16.25 -0.18
CA LEU A 220 7.47 16.99 -1.04
C LEU A 220 6.01 16.70 -0.68
N LEU A 221 5.70 15.45 -0.32
CA LEU A 221 4.37 15.03 0.13
C LEU A 221 4.05 15.60 1.52
N GLY A 222 4.99 15.57 2.45
CA GLY A 222 4.81 16.15 3.79
C GLY A 222 4.50 17.65 3.72
N ARG A 223 5.14 18.40 2.82
CA ARG A 223 4.81 19.82 2.56
C ARG A 223 3.39 20.02 2.00
N GLN A 224 2.81 19.00 1.38
CA GLN A 224 1.44 18.98 0.87
C GLN A 224 0.46 18.36 1.87
N GLY A 225 0.90 18.06 3.11
CA GLY A 225 0.07 17.50 4.17
C GLY A 225 -0.13 15.99 4.10
N VAL A 226 0.75 15.27 3.39
CA VAL A 226 0.73 13.81 3.27
C VAL A 226 2.02 13.22 3.83
N GLU A 227 1.93 12.55 4.96
CA GLU A 227 3.08 11.86 5.58
C GLU A 227 3.23 10.45 4.98
N VAL A 228 4.44 10.14 4.51
CA VAL A 228 4.79 8.80 3.99
C VAL A 228 6.28 8.56 4.21
N ASP A 229 6.64 7.35 4.61
CA ASP A 229 8.04 6.96 4.76
C ASP A 229 8.69 6.73 3.38
N ALA A 230 9.93 7.20 3.20
CA ALA A 230 10.66 7.06 1.93
C ALA A 230 10.79 5.59 1.46
N PRO A 231 11.14 4.60 2.31
CA PRO A 231 11.15 3.20 1.90
C PRO A 231 9.76 2.62 1.59
N GLU A 232 8.69 3.17 2.16
CA GLU A 232 7.32 2.78 1.82
C GLU A 232 6.96 3.31 0.43
N LEU A 233 7.24 4.59 0.18
CA LEU A 233 7.02 5.26 -1.10
C LEU A 233 7.75 4.56 -2.26
N GLU A 234 9.00 4.12 -2.02
CA GLU A 234 9.81 3.35 -2.99
C GLU A 234 9.16 2.04 -3.41
N ARG A 235 8.46 1.36 -2.49
CA ARG A 235 7.85 0.05 -2.75
C ARG A 235 6.46 0.13 -3.39
N LEU A 236 5.91 1.33 -3.54
CA LEU A 236 4.59 1.49 -4.14
C LEU A 236 4.61 1.11 -5.62
N PRO A 237 3.48 0.60 -6.15
CA PRO A 237 3.33 0.41 -7.59
C PRO A 237 3.59 1.71 -8.35
N HIS A 238 4.29 1.62 -9.49
CA HIS A 238 4.59 2.77 -10.33
C HIS A 238 4.08 2.55 -11.76
N ASP A 239 3.00 3.24 -12.09
CA ASP A 239 2.40 3.23 -13.43
C ASP A 239 2.98 4.33 -14.32
N VAL A 240 2.94 4.09 -15.64
CA VAL A 240 3.24 5.13 -16.63
C VAL A 240 2.04 5.30 -17.55
N GLN A 241 1.63 6.54 -17.76
CA GLN A 241 0.48 6.89 -18.60
C GLN A 241 0.92 7.82 -19.73
N LEU A 242 0.87 7.31 -20.95
CA LEU A 242 1.10 8.10 -22.17
C LEU A 242 -0.18 8.86 -22.53
N SER A 243 -0.03 10.14 -22.86
CA SER A 243 -1.11 10.98 -23.39
C SER A 243 -1.69 10.42 -24.69
N GLU A 244 -2.94 10.79 -25.01
CA GLU A 244 -3.56 10.43 -26.29
C GLU A 244 -2.76 10.96 -27.48
N ARG A 245 -2.18 12.17 -27.34
CA ARG A 245 -1.35 12.81 -28.37
C ARG A 245 -0.10 11.99 -28.66
N LEU A 246 0.61 11.52 -27.62
CA LEU A 246 1.79 10.69 -27.77
C LEU A 246 1.43 9.32 -28.34
N ARG A 247 0.34 8.68 -27.87
CA ARG A 247 -0.14 7.41 -28.43
C ARG A 247 -0.50 7.52 -29.90
N ALA A 248 -1.20 8.59 -30.29
CA ALA A 248 -1.55 8.85 -31.69
C ALA A 248 -0.31 9.12 -32.56
N TRP A 249 0.72 9.73 -32.00
CA TRP A 249 1.98 9.97 -32.72
C TRP A 249 2.79 8.68 -32.95
N LEU A 250 2.71 7.70 -32.03
CA LEU A 250 3.38 6.40 -32.13
C LEU A 250 2.68 5.41 -33.09
N ALA A 251 1.40 5.62 -33.38
CA ALA A 251 0.59 4.78 -34.27
C ALA A 251 0.92 5.01 -35.76
#